data_AF-A0A356R2J4-F1
#
_entry.id   AF-A0A356R2J4-F1
#
_cell.length_a   1.000
_cell.length_b   1.000
_cell.length_c   1.000
_cell.angle_alpha   90.00
_cell.angle_beta   90.00
_cell.angle_gamma   90.00
#
_symmetry.space_group_name_H-M   'P 1'
#
loop_
_entity.id
_entity.type
_entity.pdbx_description
1 polymer ?
#
loop_
_entity_poly.entity_id
_entity_poly.type
_entity_poly.pdbx_seq_one_letter_code
_entity_poly.pdbx_strand_id
1 'polypeptide(L)' 'MAQAEKTIRLQKIIARSGIASRRKAEELIQHGLVTVNGETVMTLGTKVDPAV' A
#
# COMPACT_ATOMS: atom_id res chain seq x y z
N MET A 1 21.48 2.24 -14.02
CA MET A 1 20.48 3.33 -14.09
C MET A 1 19.23 2.76 -14.75
N ALA A 2 18.03 3.21 -14.33
CA ALA A 2 16.70 2.63 -14.58
C ALA A 2 16.31 1.48 -13.63
N GLN A 3 15.92 1.82 -12.40
CA GLN A 3 14.96 0.98 -11.68
C GLN A 3 13.57 1.44 -12.11
N ALA A 4 12.83 0.54 -12.72
CA ALA A 4 11.51 0.78 -13.28
C ALA A 4 10.56 1.25 -12.18
N GLU A 5 9.98 2.43 -12.38
CA GLU A 5 8.97 3.06 -11.54
C GLU A 5 7.68 2.21 -11.52
N LYS A 6 7.69 1.09 -10.79
CA LYS A 6 6.52 0.21 -10.65
C LYS A 6 5.90 0.36 -9.27
N THR A 7 5.70 1.60 -8.84
CA THR A 7 4.95 1.91 -7.63
C THR A 7 3.46 1.63 -7.87
N ILE A 8 2.93 0.62 -7.18
CA ILE A 8 1.54 0.23 -7.22
C ILE A 8 0.82 0.89 -6.05
N ARG A 9 -0.43 1.32 -6.26
CA ARG A 9 -1.27 1.83 -5.17
C ARG A 9 -1.38 0.82 -4.03
N LEU A 10 -1.14 1.26 -2.80
CA LEU A 10 -1.12 0.44 -1.60
C LEU A 10 -2.39 -0.41 -1.44
N GLN A 11 -3.57 0.16 -1.68
CA GLN A 11 -4.84 -0.57 -1.62
C GLN A 11 -4.96 -1.70 -2.66
N LYS A 12 -4.27 -1.58 -3.80
CA LYS A 12 -4.23 -2.63 -4.82
C LYS A 12 -3.28 -3.76 -4.40
N ILE A 13 -2.18 -3.44 -3.72
CA ILE A 13 -1.28 -4.44 -3.14
C ILE A 13 -1.99 -5.20 -2.02
N ILE A 14 -2.59 -4.49 -1.06
CA ILE A 14 -3.31 -5.10 0.08
C ILE A 14 -4.41 -6.05 -0.41
N ALA A 15 -5.17 -5.62 -1.43
CA ALA A 15 -6.19 -6.47 -2.06
C ALA A 15 -5.63 -7.66 -2.82
N ARG A 16 -4.47 -7.53 -3.47
CA ARG A 16 -3.81 -8.62 -4.19
C ARG A 16 -3.18 -9.63 -3.25
N SER A 17 -2.67 -9.19 -2.10
CA SER A 17 -2.12 -10.04 -1.04
C SER A 17 -3.20 -10.78 -0.24
N GLY A 18 -4.49 -10.48 -0.48
CA GLY A 18 -5.60 -11.11 0.24
C GLY A 18 -5.76 -10.66 1.69
N ILE A 19 -5.02 -9.63 2.12
CA ILE A 19 -5.07 -9.09 3.49
C ILE A 19 -6.41 -8.40 3.74
N ALA A 20 -6.88 -7.62 2.76
CA ALA A 20 -8.15 -6.88 2.89
C ALA A 20 -8.73 -6.52 1.51
N SER A 21 -10.05 -6.38 1.41
CA SER A 21 -10.70 -5.83 0.21
C SER A 21 -10.25 -4.40 -0.09
N ARG A 22 -10.34 -3.93 -1.34
CA ARG A 22 -9.92 -2.55 -1.73
C ARG A 22 -10.46 -1.46 -0.79
N ARG A 23 -11.74 -1.53 -0.43
CA ARG A 23 -12.39 -0.60 0.52
C ARG A 23 -11.82 -0.71 1.93
N LYS A 24 -11.65 -1.94 2.42
CA LYS A 24 -11.08 -2.21 3.75
C LYS A 24 -9.63 -1.76 3.82
N ALA A 25 -8.88 -1.88 2.72
CA ALA A 25 -7.51 -1.39 2.63
C ALA A 25 -7.45 0.14 2.78
N GLU A 26 -8.38 0.88 2.17
CA GLU A 26 -8.47 2.33 2.38
C GLU A 26 -8.81 2.69 3.83
N GLU A 27 -9.74 1.97 4.46
CA GLU A 27 -10.02 2.13 5.90
C GLU A 27 -8.77 1.86 6.75
N LEU A 28 -8.07 0.74 6.52
CA LEU A 28 -6.86 0.38 7.28
C LEU A 28 -5.77 1.43 7.14
N ILE A 29 -5.57 1.99 5.94
CA ILE A 29 -4.65 3.10 5.70
C ILE A 29 -5.11 4.31 6.53
N GLN A 30 -6.37 4.69 6.43
CA GLN A 30 -6.91 5.86 7.13
C GLN A 30 -6.85 5.73 8.67
N HIS A 31 -6.97 4.50 9.19
CA HIS A 31 -6.78 4.17 10.60
C HIS A 31 -5.31 4.06 11.02
N GLY A 32 -4.35 4.14 10.09
CA GLY A 32 -2.92 3.96 10.37
C GLY A 32 -2.54 2.54 10.77
N LEU A 33 -3.32 1.55 10.34
CA LEU A 33 -3.07 0.14 10.59
C LEU A 33 -2.17 -0.47 9.51
N VAL A 34 -1.67 0.33 8.57
CA VAL A 34 -0.79 -0.10 7.50
C VAL A 34 0.59 0.52 7.68
N THR A 35 1.57 -0.35 7.88
CA THR A 35 2.98 0.02 7.99
C THR A 35 3.71 -0.57 6.79
N VAL A 36 4.45 0.26 6.07
CA VAL A 36 5.26 -0.14 4.91
C VAL A 36 6.70 0.17 5.24
N ASN A 37 7.57 -0.85 5.25
CA ASN A 37 8.99 -0.69 5.56
C ASN A 37 9.29 0.03 6.88
N GLY A 38 8.41 -0.11 7.88
CA GLY A 38 8.53 0.54 9.19
C GLY A 38 7.89 1.93 9.28
N GLU A 39 7.38 2.48 8.17
CA GLU A 39 6.66 3.76 8.17
C GLU A 39 5.14 3.52 8.13
N THR A 40 4.43 4.07 9.12
CA THR A 40 2.97 4.01 9.14
C THR A 40 2.40 4.95 8.09
N VAL A 41 1.71 4.39 7.11
CA VAL A 41 1.11 5.14 6.02
C VAL A 41 -0.36 5.42 6.34
N MET A 42 -0.68 6.69 6.52
CA MET A 42 -2.06 7.15 6.71
C MET A 42 -2.67 7.88 5.50
N THR A 43 -1.87 8.10 4.46
CA THR A 43 -2.29 8.85 3.27
C THR A 43 -2.95 7.92 2.24
N LEU A 44 -4.18 8.24 1.85
CA LEU A 44 -4.86 7.56 0.75
C LEU A 44 -4.19 7.91 -0.58
N GLY A 45 -3.96 6.89 -1.42
CA GLY A 45 -3.27 7.07 -2.70
C GLY A 45 -1.76 6.90 -2.63
N THR A 46 -1.21 6.52 -1.47
CA THR A 46 0.19 6.12 -1.35
C THR A 46 0.51 5.01 -2.34
N LYS A 47 1.57 5.23 -3.12
CA LYS A 47 2.10 4.24 -4.04
C LYS A 47 3.33 3.62 -3.40
N VAL A 48 3.37 2.30 -3.42
CA VAL A 48 4.42 1.50 -2.82
C VAL A 48 4.91 0.50 -3.85
N ASP A 49 6.18 0.16 -3.78
CA ASP A 49 6.76 -0.80 -4.68
C ASP A 49 6.56 -2.21 -4.08
N PRO A 50 5.90 -3.14 -4.79
CA PRO A 50 5.67 -4.51 -4.32
C PRO A 50 6.94 -5.39 -4.29
N ALA A 51 8.05 -4.92 -4.86
CA ALA A 51 9.29 -5.68 -5.02
C ALA A 51 10.36 -5.35 -3.98
N VAL A 52 10.13 -4.36 -3.11
CA VAL A 52 11.00 -3.96 -1.99
C VAL A 52 10.47 -4.49 -0.66
#